data_AF-A0A2S8FZZ2-F1
#
_entry.id   AF-A0A2S8FZZ2-F1
#
_cell.length_a   1.000
_cell.length_b   1.000
_cell.length_c   1.000
_cell.angle_alpha   90.00
_cell.angle_beta   90.00
_cell.angle_gamma   90.00
#
_symmetry.space_group_name_H-M   'P 1'
#
loop_
_entity.id
_entity.type
_entity.pdbx_description
1 polymer ?
#
loop_
_entity_poly.entity_id
_entity_poly.type
_entity_poly.pdbx_seq_one_letter_code
_entity_poly.pdbx_strand_id
1 'polypeptide(L)'
;MDGVFWHNAIGFVVDQHRMASTFPDGVTIAQMPIDSALIATGKVPALGSAPLASWLLARLMHLTYERLGFEAQDKQYHDGGGFYLNFIAFSKAMKPLAFFNLHGTSAGCRVWGQCDRVVQPQELLQNFLDALIAEPDMLMPCRLQCFDTDPPDLDQRRISKPNVLGWDGRRFLGRTSV
;
A
#
# COMPACT_ATOMS: atom_id res chain seq x y z
N MET A 1 -10.38 -0.76 18.07
CA MET A 1 -10.25 0.16 16.94
C MET A 1 -10.04 -0.70 15.72
N ASP A 2 -11.11 -0.98 15.00
CA ASP A 2 -11.06 -1.87 13.84
C ASP A 2 -10.24 -1.20 12.72
N GLY A 3 -9.42 -2.00 12.03
CA GLY A 3 -8.58 -1.54 10.91
C GLY A 3 -7.32 -0.77 11.26
N VAL A 4 -6.92 -0.77 12.53
CA VAL A 4 -5.59 -0.31 12.96
C VAL A 4 -4.71 -1.53 13.18
N PHE A 5 -3.52 -1.53 12.59
CA PHE A 5 -2.48 -2.49 12.96
C PHE A 5 -1.32 -1.78 13.68
N TRP A 6 -0.69 -2.50 14.59
CA TRP A 6 0.31 -1.96 15.49
C TRP A 6 1.64 -2.67 15.33
N HIS A 7 2.72 -1.92 15.43
CA HIS A 7 4.05 -2.46 15.69
C HIS A 7 4.74 -1.59 16.74
N ASN A 8 5.30 -2.24 17.77
CA ASN A 8 5.82 -1.55 18.96
C ASN A 8 4.79 -0.57 19.57
N ALA A 9 5.10 0.73 19.58
CA ALA A 9 4.24 1.78 20.10
C ALA A 9 3.56 2.64 19.01
N ILE A 10 3.64 2.21 17.75
CA ILE A 10 3.13 2.94 16.58
C ILE A 10 1.96 2.17 15.99
N GLY A 11 0.83 2.87 15.85
CA GLY A 11 -0.36 2.39 15.15
C GLY A 11 -0.39 2.96 13.74
N PHE A 12 -0.86 2.16 12.79
CA PHE A 12 -1.04 2.52 11.40
C PHE A 12 -2.48 2.29 10.98
N VAL A 13 -3.06 3.26 10.27
CA VAL A 13 -4.42 3.19 9.75
C VAL A 13 -4.48 3.80 8.36
N VAL A 14 -5.36 3.29 7.51
CA VAL A 14 -5.63 3.89 6.20
C VAL A 14 -6.65 5.03 6.37
N ASP A 15 -6.31 6.20 5.84
CA ASP A 15 -7.23 7.32 5.69
C ASP A 15 -8.10 7.13 4.44
N GLN A 16 -9.33 6.67 4.65
CA GLN A 16 -10.31 6.44 3.59
C GLN A 16 -10.84 7.74 2.98
N HIS A 17 -10.75 8.87 3.70
CA HIS A 17 -11.25 10.17 3.23
C HIS A 17 -10.22 10.91 2.39
N ARG A 18 -9.00 10.37 2.27
CA ARG A 18 -7.89 10.94 1.49
C ARG A 18 -7.65 12.41 1.83
N MET A 19 -7.75 12.77 3.10
CA MET A 19 -7.53 14.13 3.54
C MET A 19 -6.06 14.50 3.31
N ALA A 20 -5.84 15.63 2.63
CA ALA A 20 -4.51 16.19 2.47
C ALA A 20 -4.05 16.76 3.83
N SER A 21 -3.47 15.90 4.65
CA SER A 21 -2.88 16.27 5.94
C SER A 21 -1.38 16.46 5.79
N THR A 22 -0.85 17.51 6.40
CA THR A 22 0.58 17.84 6.35
C THR A 22 1.06 18.26 7.73
N PHE A 23 2.38 18.15 7.93
CA PHE A 23 3.05 18.76 9.07
C PHE A 23 3.74 20.04 8.58
N PRO A 24 3.34 21.23 9.05
CA PRO A 24 3.93 22.51 8.60
C PRO A 24 5.47 22.54 8.69
N ASP A 25 6.02 21.96 9.76
CA ASP A 25 7.47 21.83 9.99
C ASP A 25 7.95 20.37 9.94
N GLY A 26 7.25 19.53 9.16
CA GLY A 26 7.52 18.09 9.09
C GLY A 26 8.83 17.74 8.38
N VAL A 27 9.32 16.52 8.65
CA VAL A 27 10.42 15.93 7.87
C VAL A 27 9.82 15.16 6.70
N THR A 28 10.36 15.41 5.50
CA THR A 28 9.96 14.67 4.30
C THR A 28 10.41 13.22 4.37
N ILE A 29 9.48 12.31 4.09
CA ILE A 29 9.76 10.92 3.77
C ILE A 29 9.98 10.88 2.25
N ALA A 30 11.25 10.81 1.83
CA ALA A 30 11.61 10.75 0.43
C ALA A 30 10.97 9.53 -0.25
N GLN A 31 10.58 9.69 -1.52
CA GLN A 31 10.00 8.59 -2.27
C GLN A 31 11.00 7.46 -2.41
N MET A 32 10.65 6.28 -1.89
CA MET A 32 11.52 5.11 -1.94
C MET A 32 10.77 3.87 -2.43
N PRO A 33 11.42 3.01 -3.24
CA PRO A 33 10.91 1.69 -3.53
C PRO A 33 10.93 0.84 -2.25
N ILE A 34 9.84 0.16 -1.95
CA ILE A 34 9.79 -0.74 -0.79
C ILE A 34 10.00 -2.21 -1.18
N ASP A 35 9.98 -2.50 -2.49
CA ASP A 35 10.11 -3.86 -3.01
C ASP A 35 11.40 -4.53 -2.52
N SER A 36 12.54 -3.84 -2.72
CA SER A 36 13.85 -4.32 -2.28
C SER A 36 13.94 -4.49 -0.78
N ALA A 37 13.27 -3.62 0.00
CA ALA A 37 13.26 -3.72 1.46
C ALA A 37 12.47 -4.95 1.92
N LEU A 38 11.29 -5.18 1.35
CA LEU A 38 10.46 -6.36 1.62
C LEU A 38 11.17 -7.66 1.22
N ILE A 39 11.77 -7.71 0.03
CA ILE A 39 12.51 -8.86 -0.47
C ILE A 39 13.74 -9.14 0.41
N ALA A 40 14.48 -8.10 0.81
CA ALA A 40 15.68 -8.25 1.64
C ALA A 40 15.39 -8.86 3.02
N THR A 41 14.14 -8.81 3.50
CA THR A 41 13.77 -9.49 4.75
C THR A 41 13.85 -11.01 4.66
N GLY A 42 13.77 -11.58 3.46
CA GLY A 42 13.67 -13.02 3.22
C GLY A 42 12.38 -13.68 3.73
N LYS A 43 11.44 -12.89 4.28
CA LYS A 43 10.18 -13.39 4.85
C LYS A 43 9.03 -13.39 3.85
N VAL A 44 9.12 -12.57 2.81
CA VAL A 44 8.13 -12.54 1.73
C VAL A 44 8.57 -13.56 0.67
N PRO A 45 7.63 -14.29 0.02
CA PRO A 45 7.99 -15.19 -1.07
C PRO A 45 8.81 -14.45 -2.15
N ALA A 46 9.70 -15.16 -2.84
CA ALA A 46 10.48 -14.60 -3.94
C ALA A 46 9.57 -14.26 -5.13
N LEU A 47 9.07 -13.04 -5.14
CA LEU A 47 8.06 -12.54 -6.06
C LEU A 47 8.65 -11.44 -6.95
N GLY A 48 8.24 -11.42 -8.22
CA GLY A 48 8.43 -10.23 -9.06
C GLY A 48 7.53 -9.07 -8.60
N SER A 49 7.69 -7.90 -9.20
CA SER A 49 7.01 -6.68 -8.77
C SER A 49 5.48 -6.78 -8.69
N ALA A 50 4.81 -7.30 -9.72
CA ALA A 50 3.35 -7.40 -9.75
C ALA A 50 2.77 -8.40 -8.72
N PRO A 51 3.33 -9.63 -8.58
CA PRO A 51 2.94 -10.50 -7.48
C PRO A 51 3.23 -9.91 -6.09
N LEU A 52 4.34 -9.17 -5.92
CA LEU A 52 4.65 -8.50 -4.64
C LEU A 52 3.63 -7.42 -4.29
N ALA A 53 3.23 -6.58 -5.25
CA ALA A 53 2.17 -5.60 -5.05
C ALA A 53 0.84 -6.26 -4.64
N SER A 54 0.56 -7.44 -5.19
CA SER A 54 -0.66 -8.20 -4.87
C SER A 54 -0.61 -8.86 -3.50
N TRP A 55 0.55 -9.40 -3.13
CA TRP A 55 0.81 -9.88 -1.78
C TRP A 55 0.62 -8.73 -0.78
N LEU A 56 1.18 -7.56 -1.07
CA LEU A 56 1.09 -6.38 -0.21
C LEU A 56 -0.36 -5.92 -0.04
N LEU A 57 -1.13 -5.87 -1.13
CA LEU A 57 -2.55 -5.56 -1.10
C LEU A 57 -3.33 -6.54 -0.20
N ALA A 58 -3.12 -7.84 -0.38
CA ALA A 58 -3.76 -8.89 0.42
C ALA A 58 -3.35 -8.85 1.90
N ARG A 59 -2.09 -8.52 2.18
CA ARG A 59 -1.56 -8.34 3.53
C ARG A 59 -2.19 -7.13 4.21
N LEU A 60 -2.32 -6.02 3.48
CA LEU A 60 -2.96 -4.81 3.99
C LEU A 60 -4.47 -4.99 4.20
N MET A 61 -5.16 -5.72 3.33
CA MET A 61 -6.57 -6.10 3.56
C MET A 61 -6.73 -6.86 4.87
N HIS A 62 -5.85 -7.83 5.15
CA HIS A 62 -5.84 -8.55 6.41
C HIS A 62 -5.56 -7.62 7.60
N LEU A 63 -4.45 -6.86 7.56
CA LEU A 63 -4.03 -5.99 8.66
C LEU A 63 -5.05 -4.88 8.99
N THR A 64 -5.78 -4.42 7.98
CA THR A 64 -6.76 -3.34 8.13
C THR A 64 -8.21 -3.86 8.26
N TYR A 65 -8.42 -5.17 8.35
CA TYR A 65 -9.77 -5.76 8.40
C TYR A 65 -10.68 -5.19 7.29
N GLU A 66 -10.18 -5.20 6.05
CA GLU A 66 -10.89 -4.74 4.84
C GLU A 66 -11.15 -3.22 4.78
N ARG A 67 -10.53 -2.43 5.67
CA ARG A 67 -10.76 -0.98 5.75
C ARG A 67 -9.82 -0.17 4.86
N LEU A 68 -9.61 -0.61 3.61
CA LEU A 68 -8.77 0.10 2.63
C LEU A 68 -9.48 1.23 1.86
N GLY A 69 -10.79 1.39 2.03
CA GLY A 69 -11.59 2.36 1.25
C GLY A 69 -12.07 1.83 -0.10
N PHE A 70 -11.91 0.53 -0.35
CA PHE A 70 -12.50 -0.23 -1.46
C PHE A 70 -12.76 -1.68 -1.01
N GLU A 71 -13.58 -2.40 -1.76
CA GLU A 71 -13.94 -3.80 -1.47
C GLU A 71 -12.94 -4.81 -2.07
N ALA A 72 -12.92 -6.04 -1.53
CA ALA A 72 -12.00 -7.10 -1.94
C ALA A 72 -12.12 -7.54 -3.42
N GLN A 73 -13.15 -7.14 -4.16
CA GLN A 73 -13.34 -7.48 -5.58
C GLN A 73 -13.62 -6.26 -6.46
N ASP A 74 -13.14 -5.10 -6.04
CA ASP A 74 -13.51 -3.82 -6.63
C ASP A 74 -12.81 -3.54 -7.98
N LYS A 75 -13.41 -2.60 -8.74
CA LYS A 75 -12.89 -2.07 -10.00
C LYS A 75 -12.58 -0.59 -9.84
N GLN A 76 -11.31 -0.25 -9.96
CA GLN A 76 -10.82 1.12 -9.82
C GLN A 76 -10.47 1.71 -11.18
N TYR A 77 -10.90 2.95 -11.41
CA TYR A 77 -10.70 3.70 -12.65
C TYR A 77 -9.88 4.94 -12.30
N HIS A 78 -8.59 4.90 -12.59
CA HIS A 78 -7.70 6.03 -12.36
C HIS A 78 -6.38 5.84 -13.12
N ASP A 79 -5.66 6.94 -13.23
CA ASP A 79 -4.38 6.99 -13.89
C ASP A 79 -3.34 6.24 -13.04
N GLY A 80 -2.53 5.39 -13.66
CA GLY A 80 -1.43 4.68 -12.98
C GLY A 80 -1.62 3.19 -12.71
N GLY A 81 -2.80 2.62 -12.96
CA GLY A 81 -2.98 1.16 -13.07
C GLY A 81 -2.57 0.32 -11.84
N GLY A 82 -2.80 0.83 -10.63
CA GLY A 82 -2.40 0.23 -9.34
C GLY A 82 -3.35 0.55 -8.19
N PHE A 83 -2.93 0.36 -6.93
CA PHE A 83 -3.67 0.83 -5.76
C PHE A 83 -2.93 1.98 -5.09
N TYR A 84 -3.68 2.94 -4.54
CA TYR A 84 -3.14 4.10 -3.85
C TYR A 84 -3.80 4.23 -2.47
N LEU A 85 -2.99 4.17 -1.42
CA LEU A 85 -3.45 4.20 -0.02
C LEU A 85 -2.75 5.30 0.76
N ASN A 86 -3.52 6.09 1.50
CA ASN A 86 -3.00 7.08 2.43
C ASN A 86 -2.98 6.48 3.82
N PHE A 87 -1.85 6.55 4.51
CA PHE A 87 -1.66 6.06 5.86
C PHE A 87 -1.44 7.20 6.83
N ILE A 88 -2.01 7.04 8.01
CA ILE A 88 -1.72 7.82 9.20
C ILE A 88 -1.00 6.89 10.18
N ALA A 89 0.21 7.28 10.60
CA ALA A 89 0.87 6.68 11.74
C ALA A 89 0.63 7.54 12.98
N PHE A 90 0.37 6.92 14.13
CA PHE A 90 0.10 7.61 15.39
C PHE A 90 0.65 6.84 16.59
N SER A 91 0.89 7.54 17.69
CA SER A 91 1.35 6.93 18.94
C SER A 91 0.20 6.32 19.75
N LYS A 92 0.50 5.55 20.80
CA LYS A 92 -0.52 5.06 21.75
C LYS A 92 -1.35 6.18 22.41
N ALA A 93 -0.81 7.40 22.48
CA ALA A 93 -1.53 8.58 22.96
C ALA A 93 -2.38 9.27 21.87
N MET A 94 -2.56 8.62 20.71
CA MET A 94 -3.28 9.13 19.54
C MET A 94 -2.69 10.41 18.93
N LYS A 95 -1.41 10.71 19.23
CA LYS A 95 -0.71 11.82 18.56
C LYS A 95 -0.30 11.37 17.14
N PRO A 96 -0.65 12.12 16.08
CA PRO A 96 -0.17 11.79 14.74
C PRO A 96 1.35 11.92 14.68
N LEU A 97 1.99 10.94 14.04
CA LEU A 97 3.43 10.81 13.87
C LEU A 97 3.83 10.96 12.40
N ALA A 98 3.02 10.46 11.47
CA ALA A 98 3.28 10.58 10.03
C ALA A 98 2.00 10.52 9.20
N PHE A 99 2.06 11.17 8.04
CA PHE A 99 1.12 11.03 6.93
C PHE A 99 1.92 10.59 5.71
N PHE A 100 1.64 9.41 5.18
CA PHE A 100 2.38 8.88 4.03
C PHE A 100 1.50 8.08 3.11
N ASN A 101 1.93 7.97 1.86
CA ASN A 101 1.22 7.29 0.80
C ASN A 101 1.97 6.03 0.44
N LEU A 102 1.20 4.99 0.13
CA LEU A 102 1.70 3.75 -0.44
C LEU A 102 1.01 3.54 -1.79
N HIS A 103 1.81 3.38 -2.83
CA HIS A 103 1.33 3.07 -4.17
C HIS A 103 1.94 1.76 -4.64
N GLY A 104 1.10 0.78 -4.98
CA GLY A 104 1.51 -0.47 -5.59
C GLY A 104 0.98 -0.59 -7.03
N THR A 105 1.86 -0.91 -7.97
CA THR A 105 1.55 -1.14 -9.39
C THR A 105 2.14 -2.46 -9.86
N SER A 106 1.89 -2.85 -11.11
CA SER A 106 2.62 -3.99 -11.71
C SER A 106 4.13 -3.77 -11.84
N ALA A 107 4.59 -2.52 -11.83
CA ALA A 107 6.01 -2.18 -11.93
C ALA A 107 6.73 -2.18 -10.57
N GLY A 108 5.98 -2.11 -9.46
CA GLY A 108 6.54 -2.11 -8.10
C GLY A 108 5.74 -1.26 -7.12
N CYS A 109 6.22 -1.22 -5.88
CA CYS A 109 5.62 -0.48 -4.78
C CYS A 109 6.53 0.64 -4.27
N ARG A 110 5.92 1.77 -3.93
CA ARG A 110 6.62 2.96 -3.45
C ARG A 110 5.92 3.59 -2.26
N VAL A 111 6.70 4.15 -1.35
CA VAL A 111 6.21 4.92 -0.20
C VAL A 111 6.81 6.33 -0.21
N TRP A 112 6.03 7.34 0.18
CA TRP A 112 6.47 8.73 0.34
C TRP A 112 5.52 9.51 1.24
N GLY A 113 5.96 10.63 1.82
CA GLY A 113 5.09 11.42 2.69
C GLY A 113 5.86 12.37 3.58
N GLN A 114 5.33 12.59 4.78
CA GLN A 114 5.93 13.43 5.81
C GLN A 114 5.71 12.84 7.21
N CYS A 115 6.64 13.08 8.13
CA CYS A 115 6.47 12.80 9.55
C CYS A 115 6.66 14.05 10.40
N ASP A 116 6.15 14.01 11.64
CA ASP A 116 6.41 15.03 12.66
C ASP A 116 7.93 15.22 12.81
N ARG A 117 8.36 16.46 13.06
CA ARG A 117 9.77 16.86 13.17
C ARG A 117 10.60 16.04 14.16
N VAL A 118 9.95 15.46 15.18
CA VAL A 118 10.64 14.68 16.21
C VAL A 118 10.77 13.19 15.86
N VAL A 119 10.17 12.77 14.74
CA VAL A 119 10.16 11.38 14.27
C VAL A 119 11.20 11.21 13.18
N GLN A 120 11.97 10.13 13.25
CA GLN A 120 12.91 9.76 12.19
C GLN A 120 12.18 8.97 11.09
N PRO A 121 12.17 9.43 9.83
CA PRO A 121 11.51 8.74 8.71
C PRO A 121 11.89 7.27 8.59
N GLN A 122 13.20 6.96 8.72
CA GLN A 122 13.70 5.61 8.55
C GLN A 122 13.19 4.65 9.64
N GLU A 123 13.15 5.10 10.89
CA GLU A 123 12.62 4.30 12.01
C GLU A 123 11.12 4.06 11.86
N LEU A 124 10.36 5.08 11.48
CA LEU A 124 8.93 4.97 11.21
C LEU A 124 8.65 3.96 10.10
N LEU A 125 9.36 4.06 8.98
CA LEU A 125 9.22 3.13 7.86
C LEU A 125 9.66 1.73 8.20
N GLN A 126 10.72 1.56 9.00
CA GLN A 126 11.14 0.24 9.47
C GLN A 126 10.04 -0.41 10.32
N ASN A 127 9.42 0.34 11.25
CA ASN A 127 8.30 -0.17 12.03
C ASN A 127 7.10 -0.57 11.16
N PHE A 128 6.82 0.22 10.11
CA PHE A 128 5.78 -0.11 9.15
C PHE A 128 6.08 -1.42 8.39
N LEU A 129 7.30 -1.55 7.86
CA LEU A 129 7.76 -2.77 7.18
C LEU A 129 7.71 -3.98 8.11
N ASP A 130 8.18 -3.85 9.36
CA ASP A 130 8.18 -4.93 10.34
C ASP A 130 6.75 -5.39 10.68
N ALA A 131 5.77 -4.47 10.72
CA ALA A 131 4.35 -4.82 10.83
C ALA A 131 3.86 -5.65 9.63
N LEU A 132 4.22 -5.25 8.41
CA LEU A 132 3.84 -5.97 7.19
C LEU A 132 4.37 -7.40 7.20
N ILE A 133 5.61 -7.61 7.65
CA ILE A 133 6.32 -8.89 7.62
C ILE A 133 6.28 -9.70 8.93
N ALA A 134 5.48 -9.28 9.93
CA ALA A 134 5.36 -10.01 11.20
C ALA A 134 4.73 -11.41 11.01
N GLU A 135 3.66 -11.48 10.22
CA GLU A 135 2.95 -12.72 9.85
C GLU A 135 2.70 -12.71 8.33
N PRO A 136 3.74 -12.90 7.51
CA PRO A 136 3.71 -12.63 6.07
C PRO A 136 2.75 -13.54 5.29
N ASP A 137 2.41 -14.70 5.84
CA ASP A 137 1.49 -15.67 5.25
C ASP A 137 0.02 -15.43 5.64
N MET A 138 -0.23 -14.56 6.63
CA MET A 138 -1.58 -14.17 7.04
C MET A 138 -2.11 -13.12 6.06
N LEU A 139 -2.75 -13.64 5.01
CA LEU A 139 -3.27 -12.87 3.89
C LEU A 139 -4.79 -13.01 3.81
N MET A 140 -5.44 -11.94 3.37
CA MET A 140 -6.85 -11.97 3.04
C MET A 140 -7.01 -11.99 1.52
N PRO A 141 -7.90 -12.85 0.97
CA PRO A 141 -8.19 -12.83 -0.44
C PRO A 141 -8.64 -11.44 -0.91
N CYS A 142 -8.00 -10.94 -1.96
CA CYS A 142 -8.30 -9.63 -2.53
C CYS A 142 -7.98 -9.65 -4.02
N ARG A 143 -8.80 -8.99 -4.82
CA ARG A 143 -8.64 -8.87 -6.26
C ARG A 143 -9.12 -7.50 -6.70
N LEU A 144 -8.18 -6.60 -6.92
CA LEU A 144 -8.42 -5.28 -7.48
C LEU A 144 -8.20 -5.29 -8.98
N GLN A 145 -9.17 -4.79 -9.75
CA GLN A 145 -9.01 -4.55 -11.17
C GLN A 145 -8.82 -3.05 -11.41
N CYS A 146 -7.66 -2.65 -11.90
CA CYS A 146 -7.33 -1.26 -12.16
C CYS A 146 -7.38 -1.00 -13.67
N PHE A 147 -8.19 -0.03 -14.08
CA PHE A 147 -8.32 0.40 -15.46
C PHE A 147 -7.64 1.76 -15.62
N ASP A 148 -6.59 1.79 -16.44
CA ASP A 148 -5.96 3.05 -16.83
C ASP A 148 -6.91 3.80 -17.78
N THR A 149 -7.27 5.02 -17.38
CA THR A 149 -8.25 5.86 -18.04
C THR A 149 -7.64 6.95 -18.92
N ASP A 150 -6.31 7.15 -18.88
CA ASP A 150 -5.62 8.23 -19.56
C ASP A 150 -4.72 7.74 -20.71
N PRO A 151 -5.06 8.11 -21.96
CA PRO A 151 -4.05 8.49 -22.94
C PRO A 151 -4.23 9.97 -23.31
N PRO A 152 -3.15 10.78 -23.31
CA PRO A 152 -3.23 12.24 -23.49
C PRO A 152 -3.82 12.73 -24.84
N ASP A 153 -4.06 11.85 -25.83
CA ASP A 153 -4.33 12.26 -27.22
C ASP A 153 -5.43 11.46 -27.97
N LEU A 154 -6.56 11.04 -27.35
CA LEU A 154 -7.63 10.38 -28.11
C LEU A 154 -9.07 10.82 -27.77
N ASP A 155 -9.81 11.25 -28.79
CA ASP A 155 -11.26 11.53 -28.80
C ASP A 155 -12.16 10.32 -28.43
N GLN A 156 -11.57 9.15 -28.19
CA GLN A 156 -12.26 7.96 -27.70
C GLN A 156 -11.52 7.44 -26.47
N ARG A 157 -12.19 7.45 -25.30
CA ARG A 157 -11.70 6.80 -24.07
C ARG A 157 -11.42 5.33 -24.35
N ARG A 158 -10.20 4.98 -24.74
CA ARG A 158 -9.76 3.59 -24.86
C ARG A 158 -9.43 3.11 -23.45
N ILE A 159 -10.43 2.54 -22.78
CA ILE A 159 -10.21 1.80 -21.54
C ILE A 159 -9.19 0.71 -21.85
N SER A 160 -8.01 0.80 -21.24
CA SER A 160 -6.96 -0.20 -21.39
C SER A 160 -7.43 -1.56 -20.84
N LYS A 161 -6.76 -2.66 -21.24
CA LYS A 161 -7.02 -3.96 -20.60
C LYS A 161 -6.69 -3.82 -19.10
N PRO A 162 -7.57 -4.29 -18.19
CA PRO A 162 -7.36 -4.09 -16.76
C PRO A 162 -6.06 -4.71 -16.31
N ASN A 163 -5.33 -3.98 -15.48
CA ASN A 163 -4.31 -4.55 -14.62
C ASN A 163 -5.01 -5.25 -13.46
N VAL A 164 -4.63 -6.48 -13.15
CA VAL A 164 -5.23 -7.24 -12.05
C VAL A 164 -4.17 -7.43 -11.00
N LEU A 165 -4.38 -6.80 -9.85
CA LEU A 165 -3.59 -7.00 -8.64
C LEU A 165 -4.46 -7.80 -7.68
N GLY A 166 -3.96 -8.94 -7.19
CA GLY A 166 -4.76 -9.74 -6.27
C GLY A 166 -4.13 -11.05 -5.85
N TRP A 167 -4.59 -11.56 -4.72
CA TRP A 167 -4.20 -12.83 -4.12
C TRP A 167 -5.47 -13.60 -3.75
N ASP A 168 -5.57 -14.88 -4.08
CA ASP A 168 -6.74 -15.72 -3.73
C ASP A 168 -6.61 -16.43 -2.37
N GLY A 169 -5.57 -16.11 -1.62
CA GLY A 169 -5.17 -16.80 -0.39
C GLY A 169 -4.10 -17.86 -0.61
N ARG A 170 -3.79 -18.24 -1.87
CA ARG A 170 -2.75 -19.22 -2.20
C ARG A 170 -1.77 -18.73 -3.26
N ARG A 171 -2.23 -17.93 -4.22
CA ARG A 171 -1.44 -17.44 -5.34
C ARG A 171 -1.90 -16.07 -5.84
N PHE A 172 -1.01 -15.45 -6.59
CA PHE A 172 -1.27 -14.23 -7.36
C PHE A 172 -2.35 -14.49 -8.45
N LEU A 173 -3.29 -13.55 -8.57
CA LEU A 173 -4.45 -13.58 -9.46
C LEU A 173 -4.28 -12.78 -10.76
N GLY A 174 -3.18 -12.04 -10.91
CA GLY A 174 -2.93 -11.22 -12.09
C GLY A 174 -2.36 -12.01 -13.26
N ARG A 175 -1.90 -11.30 -14.31
CA ARG A 175 -1.35 -11.97 -15.48
C ARG A 175 -0.13 -12.79 -15.09
N THR A 176 -0.27 -14.11 -15.11
CA THR A 176 0.84 -15.00 -15.43
C THR A 176 1.41 -14.51 -16.75
N SER A 177 2.61 -13.95 -16.71
CA SER A 177 3.49 -13.94 -17.87
C SER A 177 3.57 -15.38 -18.36
N VAL A 178 2.88 -15.68 -19.45
CA VAL A 178 3.13 -16.87 -20.27
C VAL A 178 4.38 -16.59 -21.08
#